data_AF-R6ZIZ8-F1
#
_entry.id   AF-R6ZIZ8-F1
#
_cell.length_a   1.000
_cell.length_b   1.000
_cell.length_c   1.000
_cell.angle_alpha   90.00
_cell.angle_beta   90.00
_cell.angle_gamma   90.00
#
_symmetry.space_group_name_H-M   'P 1'
#
loop_
_entity.id
_entity.type
_entity.pdbx_description
1 polymer ?
#
loop_
_entity_poly.entity_id
_entity_poly.type
_entity_poly.pdbx_seq_one_letter_code
_entity_poly.pdbx_strand_id
1 'polypeptide(L)'
;MHGHIEALLDQKPDAIFYPCMSYNLDEHLGDNHYNCPVVAYYPEVLDANIAALQNVKFIYDYVGLHRRKDFPGKMTNILARYFDPIPEKEVKAASDAAYAEYYAHMERIHKKGQEYLALAKEKDLPVIILSGRPYHLDSEINHGIDKLICECGAVVISEDAVSELETKFPTHVLNQWTYHARLYAAAKFVADSGDKRINLVQMVSFGCGVDAITGDEVRSILEAGDRIYTQIKIDEITNLGAVRIRLRSLFAALGLGSEATPH
;
A
#
# COMPACT_ATOMS: atom_id res chain seq x y z
N MET A 1 -3.17 14.61 2.45
CA MET A 1 -4.14 14.80 1.34
C MET A 1 -4.70 16.22 1.25
N HIS A 2 -5.32 16.81 2.29
CA HIS A 2 -5.80 18.20 2.23
C HIS A 2 -4.68 19.18 1.84
N GLY A 3 -3.55 19.15 2.56
CA GLY A 3 -2.39 19.98 2.21
C GLY A 3 -1.81 19.71 0.81
N HIS A 4 -1.91 18.47 0.30
CA HIS A 4 -1.49 18.18 -1.09
C HIS A 4 -2.41 18.82 -2.11
N ILE A 5 -3.72 18.86 -1.85
CA ILE A 5 -4.68 19.55 -2.71
C ILE A 5 -4.50 21.05 -2.65
N GLU A 6 -4.26 21.64 -1.48
CA GLU A 6 -3.96 23.06 -1.33
C GLU A 6 -2.68 23.44 -2.10
N ALA A 7 -1.60 22.68 -1.91
CA ALA A 7 -0.35 22.88 -2.65
C ALA A 7 -0.51 22.68 -4.16
N LEU A 8 -1.41 21.81 -4.60
CA LEU A 8 -1.75 21.63 -6.01
C LEU A 8 -2.57 22.82 -6.53
N LEU A 9 -3.52 23.34 -5.76
CA LEU A 9 -4.33 24.52 -6.12
C LEU A 9 -3.47 25.78 -6.25
N ASP A 10 -2.44 25.94 -5.43
CA ASP A 10 -1.48 27.06 -5.53
C ASP A 10 -0.73 27.08 -6.87
N GLN A 11 -0.57 25.92 -7.51
CA GLN A 11 0.01 25.80 -8.86
C GLN A 11 -0.96 26.19 -9.98
N LYS A 12 -2.23 26.48 -9.64
CA LYS A 12 -3.30 26.88 -10.58
C LYS A 12 -3.46 25.92 -11.77
N PRO A 13 -3.65 24.62 -11.53
CA PRO A 13 -3.85 23.65 -12.61
C PRO A 13 -5.19 23.89 -13.32
N ASP A 14 -5.24 23.56 -14.61
CA ASP A 14 -6.48 23.62 -15.38
C ASP A 14 -7.52 22.58 -14.91
N ALA A 15 -7.05 21.46 -14.34
CA ALA A 15 -7.88 20.40 -13.78
C ALA A 15 -7.11 19.59 -12.72
N ILE A 16 -7.85 19.03 -11.77
CA ILE A 16 -7.35 18.07 -10.79
C ILE A 16 -8.12 16.77 -10.99
N PHE A 17 -7.42 15.68 -11.33
CA PHE A 17 -8.01 14.36 -11.49
C PHE A 17 -7.70 13.48 -10.28
N TYR A 18 -8.74 13.15 -9.51
CA TYR A 18 -8.61 12.25 -8.36
C TYR A 18 -9.93 11.45 -8.19
N PRO A 19 -10.12 10.38 -8.98
CA PRO A 19 -11.41 9.69 -9.08
C PRO A 19 -11.74 8.85 -7.85
N CYS A 20 -13.02 8.73 -7.54
CA CYS A 20 -13.52 7.74 -6.60
C CYS A 20 -13.42 6.32 -7.19
N MET A 21 -12.86 5.38 -6.46
CA MET A 21 -12.61 4.01 -6.94
C MET A 21 -13.03 2.98 -5.91
N SER A 22 -14.28 2.52 -5.98
CA SER A 22 -14.82 1.49 -5.07
C SER A 22 -14.05 0.17 -5.18
N TYR A 23 -13.66 -0.22 -6.39
CA TYR A 23 -12.99 -1.48 -6.70
C TYR A 23 -11.58 -1.20 -7.22
N ASN A 24 -10.63 -1.97 -6.73
CA ASN A 24 -9.28 -2.05 -7.26
C ASN A 24 -9.19 -3.11 -8.37
N LEU A 25 -8.01 -3.45 -8.86
CA LEU A 25 -7.82 -4.61 -9.73
C LEU A 25 -7.95 -5.91 -8.92
N ASP A 26 -8.50 -6.94 -9.56
CA ASP A 26 -8.63 -8.26 -8.94
C ASP A 26 -7.32 -9.01 -9.04
N GLU A 27 -6.68 -9.23 -7.89
CA GLU A 27 -5.43 -9.97 -7.74
C GLU A 27 -5.66 -11.42 -7.31
N HIS A 28 -6.93 -11.84 -7.20
CA HIS A 28 -7.36 -13.19 -6.86
C HIS A 28 -6.89 -13.70 -5.48
N LEU A 29 -6.40 -12.80 -4.62
CA LEU A 29 -6.01 -13.10 -3.23
C LEU A 29 -7.19 -12.97 -2.24
N GLY A 30 -8.21 -12.18 -2.59
CA GLY A 30 -9.35 -11.87 -1.74
C GLY A 30 -10.63 -12.65 -2.04
N ASP A 31 -11.63 -12.49 -1.18
CA ASP A 31 -13.05 -12.75 -1.49
C ASP A 31 -13.65 -11.67 -2.39
N ASN A 32 -13.06 -10.47 -2.35
CA ASN A 32 -13.38 -9.36 -3.22
C ASN A 32 -12.13 -8.48 -3.43
N HIS A 33 -12.26 -7.44 -4.24
CA HIS A 33 -11.17 -6.52 -4.60
C HIS A 33 -11.57 -5.05 -4.39
N TYR A 34 -12.27 -4.76 -3.28
CA TYR A 34 -12.62 -3.39 -2.94
C TYR A 34 -11.39 -2.58 -2.50
N ASN A 35 -11.42 -1.28 -2.77
CA ASN A 35 -10.66 -0.34 -1.95
C ASN A 35 -11.40 -0.11 -0.63
N CYS A 36 -10.68 0.14 0.46
CA CYS A 36 -11.35 0.51 1.70
C CYS A 36 -12.06 1.87 1.54
N PRO A 37 -13.17 2.15 2.24
CA PRO A 37 -13.95 3.37 2.05
C PRO A 37 -13.14 4.67 2.19
N VAL A 38 -12.13 4.66 3.06
CA VAL A 38 -11.21 5.80 3.25
C VAL A 38 -10.45 6.10 1.97
N VAL A 39 -9.91 5.08 1.29
CA VAL A 39 -9.14 5.25 0.05
C VAL A 39 -10.07 5.47 -1.15
N ALA A 40 -11.21 4.76 -1.19
CA ALA A 40 -12.13 4.77 -2.31
C ALA A 40 -12.83 6.13 -2.51
N TYR A 41 -13.14 6.84 -1.42
CA TYR A 41 -14.04 8.00 -1.43
C TYR A 41 -13.45 9.25 -0.77
N TYR A 42 -12.15 9.27 -0.49
CA TYR A 42 -11.46 10.49 -0.02
C TYR A 42 -11.70 11.71 -0.94
N PRO A 43 -11.81 11.57 -2.28
CA PRO A 43 -12.16 12.71 -3.13
C PRO A 43 -13.47 13.42 -2.73
N GLU A 44 -14.49 12.70 -2.25
CA GLU A 44 -15.74 13.33 -1.78
C GLU A 44 -15.53 14.14 -0.51
N VAL A 45 -14.66 13.66 0.38
CA VAL A 45 -14.27 14.39 1.60
C VAL A 45 -13.56 15.68 1.22
N LEU A 46 -12.67 15.65 0.23
CA LEU A 46 -11.97 16.83 -0.26
C LEU A 46 -12.95 17.86 -0.85
N ASP A 47 -13.86 17.43 -1.72
CA ASP A 47 -14.88 18.30 -2.32
C ASP A 47 -15.75 18.99 -1.25
N ALA A 48 -16.17 18.24 -0.23
CA ALA A 48 -17.01 18.76 0.84
C ALA A 48 -16.29 19.75 1.78
N ASN A 49 -14.96 19.69 1.89
CA ASN A 49 -14.20 20.44 2.91
C ASN A 49 -13.26 21.50 2.34
N ILE A 50 -12.94 21.47 1.04
CA ILE A 50 -12.03 22.44 0.39
C ILE A 50 -12.83 23.29 -0.59
N ALA A 51 -13.35 24.43 -0.13
CA ALA A 51 -14.16 25.34 -0.96
C ALA A 51 -13.45 25.81 -2.24
N ALA A 52 -12.12 25.91 -2.22
CA ALA A 52 -11.32 26.30 -3.38
C ALA A 52 -11.41 25.31 -4.56
N LEU A 53 -11.77 24.05 -4.32
CA LEU A 53 -11.97 23.05 -5.38
C LEU A 53 -13.12 23.41 -6.33
N GLN A 54 -14.09 24.22 -5.88
CA GLN A 54 -15.18 24.71 -6.73
C GLN A 54 -14.70 25.62 -7.87
N ASN A 55 -13.48 26.15 -7.77
CA ASN A 55 -12.88 27.05 -8.77
C ASN A 55 -11.95 26.33 -9.76
N VAL A 56 -11.82 25.01 -9.68
CA VAL A 56 -11.04 24.20 -10.61
C VAL A 56 -11.88 23.03 -11.11
N LYS A 57 -11.54 22.48 -12.29
CA LYS A 57 -12.15 21.24 -12.75
C LYS A 57 -11.67 20.08 -11.88
N PHE A 58 -12.37 19.84 -10.77
CA PHE A 58 -12.13 18.70 -9.90
C PHE A 58 -12.88 17.47 -10.42
N ILE A 59 -12.14 16.52 -10.97
CA ILE A 59 -12.68 15.33 -11.62
C ILE A 59 -12.52 14.17 -10.64
N TYR A 60 -13.56 13.92 -9.86
CA TYR A 60 -13.60 12.89 -8.81
C TYR A 60 -14.65 11.81 -9.05
N ASP A 61 -15.13 11.71 -10.28
CA ASP A 61 -16.14 10.72 -10.66
C ASP A 61 -15.73 9.27 -10.37
N TYR A 62 -16.75 8.43 -10.31
CA TYR A 62 -16.62 7.03 -10.00
C TYR A 62 -16.04 6.25 -11.17
N VAL A 63 -14.86 5.69 -10.98
CA VAL A 63 -14.11 4.93 -11.98
C VAL A 63 -13.91 3.48 -11.50
N GLY A 64 -14.03 2.54 -12.44
CA GLY A 64 -13.91 1.10 -12.16
C GLY A 64 -12.78 0.47 -12.96
N LEU A 65 -11.56 0.51 -12.44
CA LEU A 65 -10.36 -0.02 -13.12
C LEU A 65 -10.45 -1.53 -13.41
N HIS A 66 -11.11 -2.30 -12.54
CA HIS A 66 -11.42 -3.73 -12.73
C HIS A 66 -12.20 -4.03 -14.02
N ARG A 67 -12.99 -3.09 -14.55
CA ARG A 67 -13.81 -3.28 -15.76
C ARG A 67 -13.11 -2.80 -17.02
N ARG A 68 -11.94 -3.36 -17.32
CA ARG A 68 -11.11 -2.96 -18.48
C ARG A 68 -11.89 -2.86 -19.80
N LYS A 69 -12.86 -3.75 -20.03
CA LYS A 69 -13.71 -3.72 -21.24
C LYS A 69 -14.58 -2.47 -21.33
N ASP A 70 -15.19 -2.06 -20.22
CA ASP A 70 -16.17 -0.98 -20.17
C ASP A 70 -15.53 0.37 -19.83
N PHE A 71 -14.30 0.34 -19.30
CA PHE A 71 -13.57 1.52 -18.84
C PHE A 71 -13.43 2.61 -19.91
N PRO A 72 -13.02 2.34 -21.16
CA PRO A 72 -12.82 3.40 -22.15
C PRO A 72 -14.10 4.17 -22.47
N GLY A 73 -15.22 3.48 -22.68
CA GLY A 73 -16.51 4.11 -22.92
C GLY A 73 -16.98 4.94 -21.73
N LYS A 74 -16.86 4.40 -20.51
CA LYS A 74 -17.20 5.14 -19.29
C LYS A 74 -16.33 6.38 -19.10
N MET A 75 -15.02 6.26 -19.29
CA MET A 75 -14.08 7.36 -19.11
C MET A 75 -14.27 8.44 -20.19
N THR A 76 -14.60 8.05 -21.43
CA THR A 76 -14.95 9.00 -22.50
C THR A 76 -16.13 9.87 -22.10
N ASN A 77 -17.20 9.26 -21.57
CA ASN A 77 -18.36 9.99 -21.07
C ASN A 77 -18.03 10.90 -19.88
N ILE A 78 -17.12 10.46 -19.00
CA ILE A 78 -16.66 11.29 -17.88
C ILE A 78 -15.92 12.52 -18.41
N LEU A 79 -14.90 12.33 -19.26
CA LEU A 79 -14.04 13.40 -19.78
C LEU A 79 -14.83 14.43 -20.62
N ALA A 80 -15.82 13.99 -21.38
CA ALA A 80 -16.68 14.87 -22.19
C ALA A 80 -17.48 15.90 -21.37
N ARG A 81 -17.61 15.71 -20.04
CA ARG A 81 -18.22 16.72 -19.15
C ARG A 81 -17.27 17.86 -18.77
N TYR A 82 -15.96 17.67 -18.92
CA TYR A 82 -14.93 18.59 -18.44
C TYR A 82 -14.06 19.17 -19.55
N PHE A 83 -13.96 18.48 -20.69
CA PHE A 83 -13.09 18.83 -21.80
C PHE A 83 -13.84 18.72 -23.13
N ASP A 84 -13.22 19.26 -24.18
CA ASP A 84 -13.69 19.05 -25.55
C ASP A 84 -13.74 17.54 -25.86
N PRO A 85 -14.65 17.10 -26.75
CA PRO A 85 -14.83 15.68 -27.04
C PRO A 85 -13.53 14.98 -27.43
N ILE A 86 -13.13 14.00 -26.63
CA ILE A 86 -11.99 13.12 -26.90
C ILE A 86 -12.52 11.82 -27.52
N PRO A 87 -12.03 11.39 -28.70
CA PRO A 87 -12.49 10.16 -29.32
C PRO A 87 -12.26 8.94 -28.41
N GLU A 88 -13.27 8.06 -28.30
CA GLU A 88 -13.16 6.84 -27.47
C GLU A 88 -11.95 5.98 -27.85
N LYS A 89 -11.56 5.98 -29.13
CA LYS A 89 -10.36 5.27 -29.62
C LYS A 89 -9.08 5.76 -28.96
N GLU A 90 -8.95 7.07 -28.72
CA GLU A 90 -7.80 7.66 -28.03
C GLU A 90 -7.83 7.32 -26.54
N VAL A 91 -8.99 7.44 -25.90
CA VAL A 91 -9.18 7.03 -24.50
C VAL A 91 -8.86 5.54 -24.31
N LYS A 92 -9.28 4.69 -25.25
CA LYS A 92 -8.97 3.26 -25.25
C LYS A 92 -7.47 3.02 -25.39
N ALA A 93 -6.80 3.69 -26.34
CA ALA A 93 -5.36 3.54 -26.54
C ALA A 93 -4.56 3.97 -25.29
N ALA A 94 -4.94 5.10 -24.67
CA ALA A 94 -4.33 5.57 -23.42
C ALA A 94 -4.60 4.60 -22.26
N SER A 95 -5.83 4.09 -22.15
CA SER A 95 -6.19 3.11 -21.12
C SER A 95 -5.41 1.81 -21.28
N ASP A 96 -5.29 1.28 -22.50
CA ASP A 96 -4.52 0.07 -22.78
C ASP A 96 -3.03 0.24 -22.44
N ALA A 97 -2.45 1.40 -22.75
CA ALA A 97 -1.09 1.74 -22.34
C ALA A 97 -0.95 1.81 -20.80
N ALA A 98 -1.91 2.42 -20.11
CA ALA A 98 -1.91 2.50 -18.65
C ALA A 98 -2.03 1.13 -17.98
N TYR A 99 -2.89 0.24 -18.49
CA TYR A 99 -2.98 -1.14 -17.99
C TYR A 99 -1.69 -1.92 -18.23
N ALA A 100 -1.08 -1.80 -19.43
CA ALA A 100 0.19 -2.45 -19.72
C ALA A 100 1.30 -1.98 -18.77
N GLU A 101 1.37 -0.67 -18.52
CA GLU A 101 2.34 -0.10 -17.59
C GLU A 101 2.07 -0.48 -16.14
N TYR A 102 0.81 -0.59 -15.71
CA TYR A 102 0.47 -1.10 -14.38
C TYR A 102 1.06 -2.51 -14.17
N TYR A 103 0.80 -3.44 -15.09
CA TYR A 103 1.32 -4.81 -14.96
C TYR A 103 2.84 -4.85 -15.07
N ALA A 104 3.45 -4.03 -15.94
CA ALA A 104 4.90 -3.90 -16.02
C ALA A 104 5.51 -3.32 -14.72
N HIS A 105 4.82 -2.40 -14.06
CA HIS A 105 5.23 -1.84 -12.77
C HIS A 105 5.18 -2.88 -11.66
N MET A 106 4.08 -3.64 -11.55
CA MET A 106 3.96 -4.74 -10.58
C MET A 106 5.08 -5.77 -10.78
N GLU A 107 5.33 -6.18 -12.02
CA GLU A 107 6.44 -7.09 -12.36
C GLU A 107 7.81 -6.55 -11.93
N ARG A 108 8.04 -5.22 -12.03
CA ARG A 108 9.28 -4.60 -11.54
C ARG A 108 9.37 -4.64 -10.02
N ILE A 109 8.26 -4.43 -9.31
CA ILE A 109 8.20 -4.55 -7.85
C ILE A 109 8.55 -5.99 -7.44
N HIS A 110 7.92 -6.99 -8.07
CA HIS A 110 8.14 -8.40 -7.78
C HIS A 110 9.60 -8.80 -8.00
N LYS A 111 10.17 -8.46 -9.18
CA LYS A 111 11.58 -8.71 -9.48
C LYS A 111 12.52 -8.07 -8.47
N LYS A 112 12.24 -6.83 -8.06
CA LYS A 112 13.05 -6.12 -7.07
C LYS A 112 12.93 -6.77 -5.69
N GLY A 113 11.74 -7.25 -5.31
CA GLY A 113 11.52 -8.07 -4.12
C GLY A 113 12.38 -9.33 -4.12
N GLN A 114 12.36 -10.11 -5.20
CA GLN A 114 13.18 -11.32 -5.34
C GLN A 114 14.68 -11.03 -5.28
N GLU A 115 15.13 -9.96 -5.96
CA GLU A 115 16.52 -9.50 -5.91
C GLU A 115 16.95 -9.19 -4.47
N TYR A 116 16.12 -8.49 -3.71
CA TYR A 116 16.42 -8.09 -2.33
C TYR A 116 16.34 -9.25 -1.33
N LEU A 117 15.42 -10.20 -1.53
CA LEU A 117 15.37 -11.44 -0.76
C LEU A 117 16.62 -12.30 -1.01
N ALA A 118 17.07 -12.40 -2.27
CA ALA A 118 18.29 -13.11 -2.61
C ALA A 118 19.53 -12.44 -1.99
N LEU A 119 19.62 -11.12 -2.09
CA LEU A 119 20.69 -10.32 -1.48
C LEU A 119 20.74 -10.50 0.03
N ALA A 120 19.60 -10.45 0.71
CA ALA A 120 19.52 -10.63 2.15
C ALA A 120 19.96 -12.04 2.56
N LYS A 121 19.56 -13.06 1.78
CA LYS A 121 20.01 -14.44 2.01
C LYS A 121 21.51 -14.61 1.82
N GLU A 122 22.09 -14.02 0.77
CA GLU A 122 23.53 -14.06 0.48
C GLU A 122 24.35 -13.39 1.59
N LYS A 123 23.88 -12.25 2.09
CA LYS A 123 24.59 -11.42 3.07
C LYS A 123 24.21 -11.71 4.53
N ASP A 124 23.38 -12.71 4.76
CA ASP A 124 22.85 -13.06 6.08
C ASP A 124 22.19 -11.88 6.82
N LEU A 125 21.40 -11.09 6.08
CA LEU A 125 20.74 -9.90 6.61
C LEU A 125 19.29 -10.18 7.01
N PRO A 126 18.78 -9.52 8.08
CA PRO A 126 17.36 -9.50 8.37
C PRO A 126 16.58 -8.86 7.23
N VAL A 127 15.36 -9.35 6.99
CA VAL A 127 14.41 -8.76 6.03
C VAL A 127 13.19 -8.29 6.78
N ILE A 128 12.76 -7.06 6.52
CA ILE A 128 11.46 -6.55 6.95
C ILE A 128 10.57 -6.37 5.73
N ILE A 129 9.44 -7.07 5.73
CA ILE A 129 8.31 -6.78 4.87
C ILE A 129 7.50 -5.69 5.57
N LEU A 130 7.65 -4.45 5.12
CA LEU A 130 6.96 -3.30 5.66
C LEU A 130 5.59 -3.20 4.97
N SER A 131 4.52 -3.41 5.72
CA SER A 131 3.18 -3.53 5.17
C SER A 131 2.25 -2.47 5.76
N GLY A 132 1.37 -1.88 4.95
CA GLY A 132 0.50 -0.82 5.41
C GLY A 132 -0.68 -0.54 4.50
N ARG A 133 -0.89 0.75 4.21
CA ARG A 133 -1.92 1.26 3.31
C ARG A 133 -1.24 2.16 2.28
N PRO A 134 -1.86 2.41 1.12
CA PRO A 134 -1.24 3.23 0.06
C PRO A 134 -0.80 4.61 0.54
N TYR A 135 -1.56 5.22 1.45
CA TYR A 135 -1.23 6.54 1.98
C TYR A 135 -0.05 6.52 2.97
N HIS A 136 0.37 5.38 3.50
CA HIS A 136 1.60 5.29 4.31
C HIS A 136 2.88 5.41 3.47
N LEU A 137 2.79 5.53 2.14
CA LEU A 137 3.92 5.85 1.28
C LEU A 137 4.24 7.36 1.27
N ASP A 138 3.32 8.19 1.74
CA ASP A 138 3.51 9.63 1.87
C ASP A 138 4.62 9.93 2.89
N SER A 139 5.61 10.76 2.52
CA SER A 139 6.73 11.10 3.40
C SER A 139 6.29 11.83 4.67
N GLU A 140 5.17 12.56 4.60
CA GLU A 140 4.57 13.25 5.76
C GLU A 140 3.85 12.29 6.70
N ILE A 141 3.69 11.01 6.32
CA ILE A 141 3.02 9.98 7.12
C ILE A 141 4.01 8.88 7.53
N ASN A 142 4.82 8.40 6.59
CA ASN A 142 5.81 7.35 6.82
C ASN A 142 6.94 7.83 7.74
N HIS A 143 7.30 9.11 7.65
CA HIS A 143 8.39 9.71 8.41
C HIS A 143 9.76 9.01 8.27
N GLY A 144 9.99 8.25 7.19
CA GLY A 144 11.28 7.58 6.94
C GLY A 144 11.48 6.30 7.75
N ILE A 145 10.41 5.59 8.11
CA ILE A 145 10.48 4.29 8.80
C ILE A 145 11.26 3.27 7.96
N ASP A 146 11.11 3.31 6.64
CA ASP A 146 11.89 2.51 5.69
C ASP A 146 13.40 2.72 5.87
N LYS A 147 13.85 3.98 5.93
CA LYS A 147 15.27 4.33 6.14
C LYS A 147 15.75 3.89 7.51
N LEU A 148 14.93 4.05 8.54
CA LEU A 148 15.23 3.63 9.89
C LEU A 148 15.43 2.10 9.98
N ILE A 149 14.63 1.32 9.26
CA ILE A 149 14.81 -0.13 9.20
C ILE A 149 16.14 -0.49 8.52
N CYS A 150 16.49 0.19 7.42
CA CYS A 150 17.78 0.04 6.76
C CYS A 150 18.95 0.40 7.68
N GLU A 151 18.85 1.48 8.47
CA GLU A 151 19.85 1.86 9.48
C GLU A 151 20.02 0.81 10.58
N CYS A 152 18.97 0.04 10.87
CA CYS A 152 19.04 -1.10 11.79
C CYS A 152 19.64 -2.37 11.14
N GLY A 153 20.10 -2.29 9.89
CA GLY A 153 20.81 -3.37 9.20
C GLY A 153 19.91 -4.35 8.44
N ALA A 154 18.63 -4.04 8.28
CA ALA A 154 17.69 -4.90 7.56
C ALA A 154 17.44 -4.44 6.13
N VAL A 155 17.18 -5.41 5.25
CA VAL A 155 16.64 -5.18 3.92
C VAL A 155 15.13 -4.95 4.03
N VAL A 156 14.63 -3.90 3.38
CA VAL A 156 13.19 -3.56 3.37
C VAL A 156 12.58 -3.89 2.02
N ILE A 157 11.45 -4.59 2.04
CA ILE A 157 10.56 -4.79 0.89
C ILE A 157 9.11 -4.51 1.30
N SER A 158 8.23 -4.29 0.33
CA SER A 158 6.79 -4.07 0.54
C SER A 158 5.99 -5.36 0.45
N GLU A 159 4.74 -5.36 0.95
CA GLU A 159 3.84 -6.52 0.88
C GLU A 159 3.56 -6.97 -0.54
N ASP A 160 3.45 -6.02 -1.47
CA ASP A 160 3.16 -6.30 -2.87
C ASP A 160 4.36 -6.89 -3.64
N ALA A 161 5.56 -6.88 -3.05
CA ALA A 161 6.72 -7.57 -3.59
C ALA A 161 6.70 -9.09 -3.36
N VAL A 162 5.88 -9.57 -2.43
CA VAL A 162 5.78 -11.00 -2.08
C VAL A 162 4.37 -11.57 -2.18
N SER A 163 3.34 -10.73 -2.23
CA SER A 163 1.95 -11.20 -2.20
C SER A 163 1.58 -12.13 -3.36
N GLU A 164 2.22 -11.98 -4.52
CA GLU A 164 2.00 -12.87 -5.68
C GLU A 164 2.56 -14.29 -5.50
N LEU A 165 3.44 -14.50 -4.52
CA LEU A 165 4.03 -15.81 -4.22
C LEU A 165 3.05 -16.71 -3.45
N GLU A 166 1.97 -16.13 -2.96
CA GLU A 166 0.91 -16.83 -2.26
C GLU A 166 -0.31 -17.01 -3.15
N THR A 167 -1.07 -18.06 -2.85
CA THR A 167 -2.41 -18.26 -3.40
C THR A 167 -3.45 -17.96 -2.34
N LYS A 168 -4.67 -17.58 -2.75
CA LYS A 168 -5.78 -17.36 -1.82
C LYS A 168 -5.92 -18.52 -0.82
N PHE A 169 -6.00 -18.16 0.45
CA PHE A 169 -6.18 -19.09 1.56
C PHE A 169 -7.31 -18.62 2.49
N PRO A 170 -7.87 -19.52 3.33
CA PRO A 170 -8.90 -19.14 4.28
C PRO A 170 -8.38 -18.18 5.35
N THR A 171 -9.14 -17.12 5.61
CA THR A 171 -8.92 -16.16 6.71
C THR A 171 -10.06 -16.26 7.71
N HIS A 172 -9.86 -15.82 8.97
CA HIS A 172 -10.94 -15.79 9.97
C HIS A 172 -11.88 -14.59 9.79
N VAL A 173 -11.48 -13.63 8.95
CA VAL A 173 -12.20 -12.40 8.63
C VAL A 173 -12.55 -12.36 7.15
N LEU A 174 -13.56 -11.58 6.78
CA LEU A 174 -13.93 -11.38 5.37
C LEU A 174 -12.82 -10.63 4.62
N ASN A 175 -12.19 -11.29 3.65
CA ASN A 175 -11.06 -10.74 2.91
C ASN A 175 -11.51 -9.98 1.65
N GLN A 176 -12.21 -8.85 1.83
CA GLN A 176 -12.85 -8.13 0.73
C GLN A 176 -12.04 -6.99 0.12
N TRP A 177 -10.87 -6.64 0.69
CA TRP A 177 -10.10 -5.47 0.29
C TRP A 177 -8.72 -5.83 -0.27
N THR A 178 -8.38 -5.32 -1.45
CA THR A 178 -7.14 -5.72 -2.17
C THR A 178 -5.88 -5.48 -1.35
N TYR A 179 -5.73 -4.31 -0.72
CA TYR A 179 -4.55 -4.02 0.11
C TYR A 179 -4.45 -4.90 1.36
N HIS A 180 -5.58 -5.37 1.91
CA HIS A 180 -5.56 -6.30 3.05
C HIS A 180 -5.26 -7.72 2.60
N ALA A 181 -5.76 -8.12 1.42
CA ALA A 181 -5.41 -9.40 0.84
C ALA A 181 -3.89 -9.52 0.62
N ARG A 182 -3.23 -8.46 0.12
CA ARG A 182 -1.76 -8.39 0.02
C ARG A 182 -1.06 -8.50 1.38
N LEU A 183 -1.57 -7.78 2.39
CA LEU A 183 -1.06 -7.85 3.77
C LEU A 183 -1.16 -9.27 4.35
N TYR A 184 -2.29 -9.96 4.17
CA TYR A 184 -2.47 -11.33 4.63
C TYR A 184 -1.57 -12.31 3.87
N ALA A 185 -1.43 -12.15 2.55
CA ALA A 185 -0.49 -12.92 1.75
C ALA A 185 0.96 -12.73 2.23
N ALA A 186 1.39 -11.48 2.48
CA ALA A 186 2.71 -11.23 3.03
C ALA A 186 2.92 -11.87 4.43
N ALA A 187 1.90 -11.85 5.29
CA ALA A 187 1.95 -12.54 6.57
C ALA A 187 2.09 -14.06 6.41
N LYS A 188 1.34 -14.64 5.48
CA LYS A 188 1.39 -16.07 5.15
C LYS A 188 2.75 -16.47 4.60
N PHE A 189 3.30 -15.69 3.69
CA PHE A 189 4.65 -15.87 3.15
C PHE A 189 5.70 -15.89 4.27
N VAL A 190 5.62 -14.95 5.22
CA VAL A 190 6.54 -14.91 6.37
C VAL A 190 6.39 -16.15 7.25
N ALA A 191 5.16 -16.58 7.54
CA ALA A 191 4.87 -17.77 8.33
C ALA A 191 5.43 -19.05 7.68
N ASP A 192 5.30 -19.18 6.36
CA ASP A 192 5.72 -20.36 5.60
C ASP A 192 7.20 -20.36 5.21
N SER A 193 7.87 -19.20 5.25
CA SER A 193 9.23 -19.04 4.74
C SER A 193 10.28 -19.97 5.38
N GLY A 194 10.06 -20.40 6.63
CA GLY A 194 11.04 -21.14 7.43
C GLY A 194 12.29 -20.35 7.85
N ASP A 195 12.54 -19.18 7.25
CA ASP A 195 13.69 -18.33 7.49
C ASP A 195 13.37 -17.26 8.54
N LYS A 196 13.88 -17.42 9.76
CA LYS A 196 13.65 -16.52 10.91
C LYS A 196 14.08 -15.07 10.69
N ARG A 197 14.88 -14.80 9.65
CA ARG A 197 15.34 -13.45 9.30
C ARG A 197 14.24 -12.60 8.65
N ILE A 198 13.25 -13.24 8.01
CA ILE A 198 12.18 -12.55 7.28
C ILE A 198 11.02 -12.22 8.23
N ASN A 199 10.75 -10.95 8.48
CA ASN A 199 9.72 -10.54 9.43
C ASN A 199 8.77 -9.54 8.79
N LEU A 200 7.51 -9.54 9.25
CA LEU A 200 6.52 -8.55 8.83
C LEU A 200 6.41 -7.46 9.90
N VAL A 201 6.42 -6.21 9.45
CA VAL A 201 6.11 -5.05 10.29
C VAL A 201 4.90 -4.36 9.70
N GLN A 202 3.79 -4.38 10.44
CA GLN A 202 2.54 -3.74 10.01
C GLN A 202 2.47 -2.30 10.50
N MET A 203 2.29 -1.36 9.60
CA MET A 203 1.89 0.01 9.89
C MET A 203 0.37 0.09 10.04
N VAL A 204 -0.08 0.69 11.13
CA VAL A 204 -1.50 0.96 11.40
C VAL A 204 -1.73 2.42 11.70
N SER A 205 -2.87 2.96 11.30
CA SER A 205 -3.21 4.36 11.53
C SER A 205 -4.09 4.53 12.75
N PHE A 206 -3.85 5.60 13.53
CA PHE A 206 -4.78 5.98 14.59
C PHE A 206 -6.21 6.15 14.04
N GLY A 207 -7.20 5.58 14.73
CA GLY A 207 -8.62 5.73 14.37
C GLY A 207 -9.11 4.85 13.21
N CYS A 208 -8.26 4.04 12.58
CA CYS A 208 -8.71 3.12 11.54
C CYS A 208 -9.34 1.86 12.15
N GLY A 209 -10.67 1.78 12.19
CA GLY A 209 -11.38 0.62 12.74
C GLY A 209 -11.07 -0.71 12.03
N VAL A 210 -10.71 -0.65 10.74
CA VAL A 210 -10.34 -1.84 9.96
C VAL A 210 -8.95 -2.38 10.35
N ASP A 211 -8.06 -1.52 10.84
CA ASP A 211 -6.73 -1.95 11.29
C ASP A 211 -6.80 -2.83 12.54
N ALA A 212 -7.81 -2.64 13.40
CA ALA A 212 -8.04 -3.53 14.55
C ALA A 212 -8.34 -4.97 14.10
N ILE A 213 -9.19 -5.12 13.09
CA ILE A 213 -9.57 -6.44 12.54
C ILE A 213 -8.39 -7.06 11.78
N THR A 214 -7.76 -6.29 10.88
CA THR A 214 -6.65 -6.82 10.07
C THR A 214 -5.42 -7.16 10.92
N GLY A 215 -5.15 -6.41 12.00
CA GLY A 215 -4.04 -6.68 12.89
C GLY A 215 -4.20 -7.98 13.68
N ASP A 216 -5.42 -8.33 14.10
CA ASP A 216 -5.68 -9.60 14.77
C ASP A 216 -5.55 -10.79 13.80
N GLU A 217 -6.00 -10.63 12.55
CA GLU A 217 -5.82 -11.68 11.53
C GLU A 217 -4.35 -11.87 11.15
N VAL A 218 -3.60 -10.78 10.91
CA VAL A 218 -2.15 -10.84 10.64
C VAL A 218 -1.41 -11.48 11.80
N ARG A 219 -1.75 -11.13 13.05
CA ARG A 219 -1.18 -11.78 14.23
C ARG A 219 -1.45 -13.28 14.22
N SER A 220 -2.71 -13.69 13.98
CA SER A 220 -3.08 -15.11 13.95
C SER A 220 -2.31 -15.89 12.88
N ILE A 221 -2.17 -15.34 11.67
CA ILE A 221 -1.41 -15.97 10.58
C ILE A 221 0.07 -16.13 10.96
N LEU A 222 0.69 -15.09 11.52
CA LEU A 222 2.10 -15.11 11.92
C LEU A 222 2.36 -16.07 13.09
N GLU A 223 1.53 -16.04 14.12
CA GLU A 223 1.69 -16.89 15.31
C GLU A 223 1.47 -18.38 14.99
N ALA A 224 0.63 -18.70 13.99
CA ALA A 224 0.49 -20.08 13.49
C ALA A 224 1.78 -20.64 12.87
N GLY A 225 2.70 -19.77 12.43
CA GLY A 225 4.04 -20.12 11.94
C GLY A 225 5.16 -19.83 12.94
N ASP A 226 4.85 -19.71 14.24
CA ASP A 226 5.80 -19.34 15.31
C ASP A 226 6.55 -18.01 15.03
N ARG A 227 5.87 -17.03 14.41
CA ARG A 227 6.43 -15.72 14.06
C ARG A 227 5.91 -14.62 14.99
N ILE A 228 6.75 -13.60 15.22
CA ILE A 228 6.42 -12.47 16.08
C ILE A 228 5.64 -11.42 15.28
N TYR A 229 4.41 -11.11 15.72
CA TYR A 229 3.67 -9.97 15.19
C TYR A 229 4.25 -8.64 15.69
N THR A 230 4.66 -7.78 14.76
CA THR A 230 5.18 -6.44 15.07
C THR A 230 4.32 -5.37 14.40
N GLN A 231 3.79 -4.48 15.22
CA GLN A 231 2.97 -3.34 14.77
C GLN A 231 3.65 -2.01 15.07
N ILE A 232 3.64 -1.09 14.11
CA ILE A 232 3.98 0.33 14.28
C ILE A 232 2.69 1.14 14.12
N LYS A 233 2.36 1.91 15.15
CA LYS A 233 1.23 2.84 15.08
C LYS A 233 1.72 4.18 14.53
N ILE A 234 1.12 4.60 13.43
CA ILE A 234 1.31 5.90 12.79
C ILE A 234 0.30 6.88 13.36
N ASP A 235 0.81 8.04 13.74
CA ASP A 235 0.07 9.18 14.29
C ASP A 235 0.67 10.47 13.70
N GLU A 236 0.02 11.61 13.90
CA GLU A 236 0.50 12.91 13.40
C GLU A 236 1.84 13.33 14.02
N ILE A 237 2.17 12.81 15.21
CA ILE A 237 3.43 13.08 15.90
C ILE A 237 4.49 12.06 15.49
N THR A 238 5.52 12.53 14.81
CA THR A 238 6.68 11.71 14.44
C THR A 238 7.42 11.21 15.70
N ASN A 239 7.31 9.90 16.00
CA ASN A 239 8.06 9.26 17.08
C ASN A 239 8.97 8.13 16.57
N LEU A 240 9.98 8.50 15.79
CA LEU A 240 10.99 7.55 15.29
C LEU A 240 11.77 6.86 16.42
N GLY A 241 11.84 7.46 17.62
CA GLY A 241 12.44 6.83 18.79
C GLY A 241 11.71 5.56 19.22
N ALA A 242 10.38 5.62 19.32
CA ALA A 242 9.55 4.46 19.64
C ALA A 242 9.64 3.38 18.55
N VAL A 243 9.66 3.78 17.27
CA VAL A 243 9.86 2.84 16.16
C VAL A 243 11.23 2.16 16.26
N ARG A 244 12.30 2.93 16.48
CA ARG A 244 13.67 2.41 16.61
C ARG A 244 13.78 1.40 17.76
N ILE A 245 13.19 1.71 18.91
CA ILE A 245 13.16 0.79 20.07
C ILE A 245 12.45 -0.51 19.68
N ARG A 246 11.28 -0.43 19.03
CA ARG A 246 10.51 -1.61 18.64
C ARG A 246 11.25 -2.50 17.64
N LEU A 247 11.91 -1.91 16.64
CA LEU A 247 12.71 -2.65 15.66
C LEU A 247 13.93 -3.32 16.32
N ARG A 248 14.64 -2.61 17.21
CA ARG A 248 15.77 -3.20 17.95
C ARG A 248 15.32 -4.35 18.86
N SER A 249 14.16 -4.22 19.51
CA SER A 249 13.61 -5.30 20.34
C SER A 249 13.23 -6.52 19.50
N LEU A 250 12.66 -6.34 18.31
CA LEU A 250 12.38 -7.43 17.37
C LEU A 250 13.68 -8.17 16.98
N PHE A 251 14.70 -7.44 16.55
CA PHE A 251 15.98 -8.06 16.15
C PHE A 251 16.69 -8.72 17.32
N ALA A 252 16.65 -8.14 18.52
CA ALA A 252 17.21 -8.75 19.72
C ALA A 252 16.49 -10.05 20.10
N ALA A 253 15.16 -10.08 20.05
CA ALA A 253 14.36 -11.28 20.36
C ALA A 253 14.64 -12.45 19.41
N LEU A 254 15.04 -12.15 18.16
CA LEU A 254 15.36 -13.14 17.14
C LEU A 254 16.86 -13.47 17.04
N GLY A 255 17.71 -12.83 17.86
CA GLY A 255 19.17 -12.97 17.76
C GLY A 255 19.76 -12.41 16.46
N LEU A 256 19.04 -11.50 15.80
CA LEU A 256 19.40 -10.88 14.51
C LEU A 256 20.06 -9.51 14.66
N GLY A 257 20.08 -8.96 15.88
CA GLY A 257 20.74 -7.69 16.15
C GLY A 257 22.25 -7.86 16.12
N SER A 258 22.94 -7.07 15.29
CA SER A 258 24.32 -6.73 15.59
C SER A 258 24.30 -6.01 16.94
N GLU A 259 25.09 -6.48 17.90
CA GLU A 259 25.48 -5.62 19.02
C GLU A 259 26.05 -4.36 18.37
N ALA A 260 25.32 -3.25 18.46
CA ALA A 260 25.76 -1.97 17.94
C ALA A 260 27.12 -1.69 18.58
N THR A 261 28.19 -1.94 17.83
CA THR A 261 29.53 -1.56 18.24
C THR A 261 29.48 -0.04 18.24
N PRO A 262 29.61 0.61 19.41
CA PRO A 262 29.61 2.06 19.45
C PRO A 262 30.91 2.50 18.77
N HIS A 263 30.78 3.13 17.60
CA HIS A 263 31.81 4.02 17.07
C HIS A 263 31.48 5.44 17.49
#